data_AF-A0A6M1MCL1-F1
#
_entry.id   AF-A0A6M1MCL1-F1
#
_cell.length_a   1.000
_cell.length_b   1.000
_cell.length_c   1.000
_cell.angle_alpha   90.00
_cell.angle_beta   90.00
_cell.angle_gamma   90.00
#
_symmetry.space_group_name_H-M   'P 1'
#
loop_
_entity.id
_entity.type
_entity.pdbx_description
1 polymer ?
#
loop_
_entity_poly.entity_id
_entity_poly.type
_entity_poly.pdbx_seq_one_letter_code
_entity_poly.pdbx_strand_id
1 'polypeptide(L)' 'MIYQLVAVAVGVVVGLPIALFGFMRIDERPGWLSWTILLVGVVATLGPATSAAISHALQAGTGRYEGR' A
#
# COMPACT_ATOMS: atom_id res chain seq x y z
N MET A 1 -5.00 12.43 -9.93
CA MET A 1 -4.65 12.87 -8.56
C MET A 1 -5.73 12.55 -7.53
N ILE A 2 -6.96 13.08 -7.61
CA ILE A 2 -8.04 12.77 -6.63
C ILE A 2 -8.30 11.27 -6.48
N TYR A 3 -8.44 10.53 -7.59
CA TYR A 3 -8.68 9.08 -7.54
C TYR A 3 -7.54 8.28 -6.89
N GLN A 4 -6.29 8.73 -7.01
CA GLN A 4 -5.13 8.09 -6.36
C GLN A 4 -5.16 8.35 -4.85
N LEU A 5 -5.48 9.56 -4.43
CA LEU A 5 -5.61 9.89 -3.01
C LEU A 5 -6.76 9.12 -2.36
N VAL A 6 -7.89 8.95 -3.06
CA VAL A 6 -9.00 8.11 -2.60
C VAL A 6 -8.57 6.64 -2.49
N ALA A 7 -7.86 6.11 -3.49
CA ALA A 7 -7.34 4.74 -3.43
C ALA A 7 -6.37 4.52 -2.27
N VAL A 8 -5.50 5.50 -1.97
CA VAL A 8 -4.61 5.47 -0.79
C VAL A 8 -5.42 5.50 0.50
N ALA A 9 -6.41 6.39 0.62
CA ALA A 9 -7.25 6.47 1.80
C ALA A 9 -8.01 5.16 2.05
N VAL A 10 -8.60 4.58 1.00
CA VAL A 10 -9.28 3.27 1.08
C VAL A 10 -8.30 2.17 1.46
N GLY A 11 -7.10 2.15 0.86
CA GLY A 11 -6.05 1.20 1.18
C GLY A 11 -5.65 1.25 2.66
N VAL A 12 -5.52 2.45 3.24
CA VAL A 12 -5.22 2.62 4.67
C VAL A 12 -6.40 2.20 5.55
N VAL A 13 -7.62 2.64 5.24
CA VAL A 13 -8.82 2.34 6.04
C VAL A 13 -9.11 0.84 6.09
N VAL A 14 -8.88 0.11 5.00
CA VAL A 14 -9.16 -1.33 4.90
C VAL A 14 -7.93 -2.17 5.24
N GLY A 15 -6.76 -1.81 4.72
CA GLY A 15 -5.54 -2.61 4.85
C GLY A 15 -4.91 -2.55 6.24
N LEU A 16 -4.98 -1.40 6.93
CA LEU A 16 -4.36 -1.25 8.24
C LEU A 16 -4.99 -2.15 9.31
N PRO A 17 -6.33 -2.26 9.44
CA PRO A 17 -6.95 -3.22 10.36
C PRO A 17 -6.56 -4.67 10.07
N ILE A 18 -6.45 -5.05 8.79
CA ILE A 18 -6.05 -6.41 8.38
C ILE A 18 -4.60 -6.68 8.76
N ALA A 19 -3.70 -5.72 8.53
CA ALA A 19 -2.30 -5.82 8.91
C ALA A 19 -2.16 -5.96 10.44
N LEU A 20 -2.86 -5.11 11.20
CA LEU A 20 -2.85 -5.16 12.67
C LEU A 20 -3.42 -6.49 13.18
N PHE A 21 -4.47 -7.01 12.57
CA PHE A 21 -5.03 -8.32 12.92
C PHE A 21 -4.02 -9.45 12.69
N GLY A 22 -3.36 -9.47 11.54
CA GLY A 22 -2.30 -10.44 11.24
C GLY A 22 -1.13 -10.33 12.22
N PHE A 23 -0.72 -9.10 12.54
CA PHE A 23 0.38 -8.81 13.48
C PHE A 23 0.06 -9.31 14.90
N MET A 24 -1.11 -8.96 15.45
CA MET A 24 -1.52 -9.42 16.80
C MET A 24 -1.58 -10.94 16.91
N ARG A 25 -1.84 -11.63 15.80
CA ARG A 25 -1.94 -13.10 15.74
C ARG A 25 -0.62 -13.82 15.49
N ILE A 26 0.50 -13.12 15.27
CA ILE A 26 1.81 -13.74 15.01
C ILE A 26 2.28 -14.54 16.22
N ASP A 27 2.16 -13.97 17.42
CA ASP A 27 2.64 -14.60 18.65
C ASP A 27 1.65 -15.63 19.21
N GLU A 28 0.35 -15.43 19.00
CA GLU A 28 -0.70 -16.34 19.50
C GLU A 28 -0.79 -17.65 18.70
N ARG A 29 -0.45 -17.61 17.42
CA ARG A 29 -0.48 -18.78 16.52
C ARG A 29 0.69 -18.68 15.56
N PRO A 30 1.78 -19.44 15.77
CA PRO A 30 2.87 -19.55 14.80
C PRO A 30 2.35 -20.35 13.60
N GLY A 31 1.68 -19.65 12.70
CA GLY A 31 1.06 -20.21 11.54
C GLY A 31 1.37 -19.31 10.35
N TRP A 32 1.81 -19.93 9.26
CA TRP A 32 1.93 -19.32 7.94
C TRP A 32 0.76 -18.36 7.64
N LEU A 33 -0.45 -18.72 8.08
CA LEU A 33 -1.67 -17.93 7.92
C LEU A 33 -1.59 -16.51 8.50
N SER A 34 -1.06 -16.32 9.72
CA SER A 34 -0.95 -14.99 10.36
C SER A 34 0.00 -14.08 9.57
N TRP A 35 1.11 -14.66 9.08
CA TRP A 35 2.06 -13.98 8.20
C TRP A 35 1.45 -13.61 6.86
N THR A 36 0.67 -14.50 6.25
CA THR A 36 -0.04 -14.19 5.00
C THR A 36 -1.02 -13.04 5.18
N ILE A 37 -1.81 -13.06 6.27
CA ILE A 37 -2.78 -11.99 6.55
C ILE A 37 -2.06 -10.66 6.77
N LEU A 38 -0.97 -10.66 7.54
CA LEU A 38 -0.14 -9.47 7.72
C LEU A 38 0.37 -8.93 6.38
N LEU A 39 0.96 -9.78 5.55
CA LEU A 39 1.47 -9.40 4.24
C LEU A 39 0.38 -8.82 3.34
N VAL A 40 -0.79 -9.45 3.30
CA VAL A 40 -1.93 -8.96 2.52
C VAL A 40 -2.39 -7.58 3.02
N GLY A 41 -2.50 -7.40 4.34
CA GLY A 41 -2.85 -6.10 4.92
C GLY A 41 -1.84 -5.00 4.59
N VAL A 42 -0.55 -5.31 4.67
CA VAL A 42 0.54 -4.37 4.32
C VAL A 42 0.49 -4.01 2.84
N VAL A 43 0.30 -4.99 1.94
CA VAL A 43 0.19 -4.74 0.50
C VAL A 43 -1.05 -3.91 0.17
N ALA A 44 -2.19 -4.18 0.81
CA ALA A 44 -3.41 -3.39 0.62
C ALA A 44 -3.23 -1.92 1.09
N THR A 45 -2.47 -1.72 2.17
CA THR A 45 -2.19 -0.39 2.73
C THR A 45 -1.21 0.40 1.86
N LEU A 46 -0.08 -0.22 1.49
CA LEU A 46 1.02 0.46 0.82
C LEU A 46 0.93 0.42 -0.71
N GLY A 47 0.25 -0.56 -1.29
CA GLY A 47 0.15 -0.74 -2.74
C GLY A 47 -0.34 0.50 -3.49
N PRO A 48 -1.47 1.11 -3.10
CA PRO A 48 -1.96 2.34 -3.71
C PRO A 48 -0.99 3.52 -3.55
N ALA A 49 -0.32 3.63 -2.39
CA ALA A 49 0.63 4.70 -2.11
C ALA A 49 1.88 4.57 -2.97
N THR A 50 2.43 3.36 -3.09
CA THR A 50 3.57 3.04 -3.96
C THR A 50 3.23 3.31 -5.42
N SER A 51 2.04 2.91 -5.88
CA SER A 51 1.58 3.18 -7.24
C SER A 51 1.43 4.68 -7.53
N ALA A 52 0.87 5.43 -6.58
CA ALA A 52 0.77 6.89 -6.67
C ALA A 52 2.16 7.55 -6.71
N ALA A 53 3.09 7.12 -5.85
CA ALA A 53 4.46 7.62 -5.81
C ALA A 53 5.21 7.37 -7.13
N ILE A 54 5.10 6.17 -7.70
CA ILE A 54 5.70 5.82 -9.01
C ILE A 54 5.09 6.68 -10.12
N SER A 55 3.77 6.85 -10.12
CA SER A 55 3.07 7.67 -11.13
C SER A 55 3.56 9.13 -11.09
N HIS A 56 3.73 9.69 -9.90
CA HIS A 56 4.28 11.04 -9.72
C HIS A 56 5.75 11.13 -10.14
N ALA A 57 6.56 10.12 -9.82
CA ALA A 57 7.97 10.08 -10.22
C ALA A 57 8.12 10.01 -11.75
N LEU A 58 7.27 9.24 -12.44
CA LEU A 58 7.26 9.16 -13.90
C LEU A 58 6.86 10.50 -14.53
N GLN A 59 5.81 11.16 -14.02
CA GLN A 59 5.40 12.49 -14.50
C GLN A 59 6.49 13.56 -14.30
N ALA A 60 7.17 13.53 -13.15
CA ALA A 60 8.29 14.43 -12.88
C ALA A 60 9.51 14.14 -13.78
N GLY A 61 9.72 12.86 -14.14
CA GLY A 61 10.76 12.43 -15.07
C GLY A 61 10.49 12.84 -16.52
N THR A 62 9.27 12.64 -17.03
CA THR A 62 8.88 13.02 -18.40
C THR A 62 8.85 14.52 -18.61
N GLY A 63 8.44 15.30 -17.61
CA GLY A 63 8.48 16.77 -17.68
C GLY A 63 9.89 17.36 -17.82
N ARG A 64 10.93 16.57 -17.50
CA ARG A 64 12.35 16.96 -17.71
C ARG A 64 12.83 16.79 -19.15
N TYR A 65 12.10 16.02 -19.97
CA TYR A 65 12.44 15.75 -21.38
C TYR A 65 11.48 16.38 -22.40
N GLU A 66 10.29 16.83 -21.99
CA GLU A 66 9.34 17.55 -22.86
C GLU A 66 9.76 19.00 -23.21
N GLY A 67 10.79 19.54 -22.53
CA GLY A 67 11.32 20.90 -22.77
C GLY A 67 12.60 20.96 -23.61
N ARG A 68 12.98 19.89 -24.32
CA ARG A 68 14.14 19.85 -25.23
C ARG A 68 13.72 19.59 -26.66
#